data_AF-A0A4U0VBS8-F1
#
_entry.id   AF-A0A4U0VBS8-F1
#
_cell.length_a   1.000
_cell.length_b   1.000
_cell.length_c   1.000
_cell.angle_alpha   90.00
_cell.angle_beta   90.00
_cell.angle_gamma   90.00
#
_symmetry.space_group_name_H-M   'P 1'
#
loop_
_entity.id
_entity.type
_entity.pdbx_description
1 polymer ?
#
loop_
_entity_poly.entity_id
_entity_poly.type
_entity_poly.pdbx_seq_one_letter_code
_entity_poly.pdbx_strand_id
1 'polypeptide(L)'
;MAPSTTTPGPVAHTPLSSLTSPPSHQSSKTNTLQTPGMHRAPALPSLSQNLNATLMTSQPHTTSAIHHHGAQDTIVFAFRGHGGAIVSEGGEQKQILEEGDFALIPAWREHQEVNEGEGEVVWCIVRSPGGEAVVVNLEGGWGSS
;
A
#
# COMPACT_ATOMS: atom_id res chain seq x y z
N MET A 1 -28.78 22.62 2.12
CA MET A 1 -28.88 21.86 3.39
C MET A 1 -27.55 22.01 4.11
N ALA A 2 -27.53 22.32 5.40
CA ALA A 2 -26.28 22.33 6.16
C ALA A 2 -25.74 20.88 6.25
N PRO A 3 -24.42 20.65 6.13
CA PRO A 3 -23.87 19.31 6.32
C PRO A 3 -24.24 18.84 7.73
N SER A 4 -24.78 17.63 7.83
CA SER A 4 -25.07 16.99 9.13
C SER A 4 -23.79 17.00 9.95
N THR A 5 -23.80 17.72 11.07
CA THR A 5 -22.66 17.77 11.99
C THR A 5 -22.61 16.47 12.76
N THR A 6 -22.04 15.44 12.13
CA THR A 6 -21.66 14.21 12.83
C THR A 6 -20.60 14.58 13.86
N THR A 7 -20.86 14.29 15.13
CA THR A 7 -19.85 14.42 16.19
C THR A 7 -18.58 13.68 15.75
N PRO A 8 -17.41 14.32 15.71
CA PRO A 8 -16.17 13.65 15.35
C PRO A 8 -15.90 12.45 16.26
N GLY A 9 -15.50 11.33 15.67
CA GLY A 9 -15.04 10.16 16.44
C GLY A 9 -13.73 10.44 17.20
N PRO A 10 -13.33 9.57 18.13
CA PRO A 10 -12.06 9.70 18.84
C PRO A 10 -10.86 9.52 17.91
N VAL A 11 -9.68 9.97 18.34
CA VAL A 11 -8.42 9.69 17.65
C VAL A 11 -8.09 8.21 17.79
N ALA A 12 -7.94 7.51 16.65
CA ALA A 12 -7.50 6.12 16.62
C ALA A 12 -5.98 6.03 16.44
N HIS A 13 -5.38 4.95 16.95
CA HIS A 13 -3.96 4.67 16.77
C HIS A 13 -3.73 3.16 16.64
N THR A 14 -2.72 2.79 15.85
CA THR A 14 -2.26 1.41 15.71
C THR A 14 -0.76 1.39 15.94
N PRO A 15 -0.26 0.74 17.02
CA PRO A 15 1.16 0.74 17.32
C PRO A 15 1.93 -0.10 16.30
N LEU A 16 3.18 0.29 15.99
CA LEU A 16 4.02 -0.45 15.05
C LEU A 16 4.17 -1.94 15.45
N SER A 17 4.22 -2.23 16.75
CA SER A 17 4.31 -3.60 17.27
C SER A 17 3.15 -4.51 16.85
N SER A 18 1.95 -3.97 16.60
CA SER A 18 0.82 -4.77 16.09
C SER A 18 0.88 -4.99 14.58
N LEU A 19 1.71 -4.24 13.85
CA LEU A 19 1.86 -4.36 12.39
C LEU A 19 3.04 -5.25 11.99
N THR A 20 4.01 -5.44 12.88
CA THR A 20 5.24 -6.22 12.64
C THR A 20 5.30 -7.54 13.39
N SER A 21 4.27 -7.87 14.19
CA SER A 21 4.23 -9.16 14.89
C SER A 21 3.98 -10.30 13.89
N PRO A 22 4.70 -11.45 13.98
CA PRO A 22 4.38 -12.60 13.15
C PRO A 22 2.94 -13.03 13.41
N PRO A 23 2.18 -13.45 12.37
CA PRO A 23 0.76 -13.70 12.50
C PRO A 23 0.49 -14.86 13.47
N SER A 24 0.11 -14.55 14.71
CA SER A 24 -0.51 -15.50 15.61
C SER A 24 -2.00 -15.60 15.25
N HIS A 25 -2.33 -16.58 14.39
CA HIS A 25 -3.70 -17.04 14.12
C HIS A 25 -4.78 -15.94 13.96
N GLN A 26 -4.47 -14.82 13.32
CA GLN A 26 -5.49 -13.83 12.98
C GLN A 26 -6.00 -14.12 11.56
N SER A 27 -7.12 -14.84 11.51
CA SER A 27 -7.93 -15.04 10.31
C SER A 27 -8.57 -13.72 9.92
N SER A 28 -7.88 -12.88 9.11
CA SER A 28 -8.57 -11.85 8.35
C SER A 28 -8.98 -12.44 7.00
N LYS A 29 -10.30 -12.49 6.78
CA LYS A 29 -10.90 -12.84 5.48
C LYS A 29 -10.73 -11.68 4.50
N THR A 30 -9.49 -11.32 4.18
CA THR A 30 -9.19 -10.43 3.07
C THR A 30 -8.27 -11.20 2.14
N ASN A 31 -8.83 -11.67 1.02
CA ASN A 31 -8.11 -12.37 -0.04
C ASN A 31 -7.17 -11.39 -0.77
N THR A 32 -6.19 -10.85 -0.08
CA THR A 32 -5.05 -10.19 -0.71
C THR A 32 -4.07 -11.30 -1.01
N LEU A 33 -3.95 -11.68 -2.28
CA LEU A 33 -2.83 -12.49 -2.76
C LEU A 33 -1.54 -11.72 -2.43
N GLN A 34 -0.97 -11.97 -1.25
CA GLN A 34 0.28 -11.34 -0.85
C GLN A 34 1.38 -11.95 -1.70
N THR A 35 2.14 -11.11 -2.39
CA THR A 35 3.38 -11.54 -3.03
C THR A 35 4.31 -12.12 -1.96
N PRO A 36 4.85 -13.34 -2.14
CA PRO A 36 5.82 -13.90 -1.21
C PRO A 36 6.97 -12.92 -0.93
N GLY A 37 7.31 -12.73 0.35
CA GLY A 37 8.33 -11.76 0.77
C GLY A 37 7.84 -10.31 0.88
N MET A 38 6.59 -10.02 0.52
CA MET A 38 5.96 -8.72 0.76
C MET A 38 4.78 -8.89 1.72
N HIS A 39 4.78 -8.08 2.78
CA HIS A 39 3.73 -8.08 3.79
C HIS A 39 3.05 -6.71 3.83
N ARG A 40 1.73 -6.68 3.61
CA ARG A 40 0.92 -5.46 3.70
C ARG A 40 0.01 -5.56 4.92
N ALA A 41 0.38 -4.85 5.99
CA ALA A 41 -0.38 -4.78 7.24
C ALA A 41 -1.33 -3.56 7.22
N PRO A 42 -2.67 -3.75 7.25
CA PRO A 42 -3.61 -2.65 7.36
C PRO A 42 -3.38 -1.88 8.67
N ALA A 43 -2.96 -0.62 8.57
CA ALA A 43 -2.63 0.20 9.74
C ALA A 43 -3.87 0.86 10.33
N LEU A 44 -4.78 1.37 9.49
CA LEU A 44 -6.02 2.04 9.91
C LEU A 44 -7.21 1.64 9.01
N PRO A 45 -7.56 0.34 8.89
CA PRO A 45 -8.68 -0.10 8.04
C PRO A 45 -10.03 0.31 8.64
N SER A 46 -11.00 0.64 7.79
CA SER A 46 -12.40 0.95 8.15
C SER A 46 -12.64 2.12 9.12
N LEU A 47 -11.62 2.89 9.50
CA LEU A 47 -11.74 3.96 10.50
C LEU A 47 -12.17 5.32 9.92
N SER A 48 -12.07 5.49 8.61
CA SER A 48 -12.50 6.68 7.87
C SER A 48 -13.25 6.23 6.61
N GLN A 49 -14.24 7.00 6.16
CA GLN A 49 -14.88 6.75 4.86
C GLN A 49 -14.06 7.31 3.69
N ASN A 50 -13.02 8.09 4.00
CA ASN A 50 -12.29 8.88 3.00
C ASN A 50 -10.89 8.32 2.74
N LEU A 51 -10.27 7.65 3.70
CA LEU A 51 -8.90 7.16 3.53
C LEU A 51 -8.62 5.93 4.36
N ASN A 52 -7.58 5.20 3.94
CA ASN A 52 -6.99 4.09 4.67
C ASN A 52 -5.46 4.20 4.67
N ALA A 53 -4.82 3.51 5.61
CA ALA A 53 -3.37 3.42 5.69
C ALA A 53 -2.93 1.96 5.81
N THR A 54 -1.80 1.63 5.20
CA THR A 54 -1.17 0.30 5.19
C THR A 54 0.32 0.46 5.42
N LEU A 55 0.90 -0.36 6.30
CA LEU A 55 2.34 -0.53 6.38
C LEU A 55 2.73 -1.68 5.46
N MET A 56 3.59 -1.40 4.49
CA MET A 56 4.15 -2.42 3.61
C MET A 56 5.60 -2.68 3.96
N THR A 57 5.94 -3.96 4.07
CA THR A 57 7.31 -4.43 4.33
C THR A 57 7.70 -5.41 3.23
N SER A 58 8.81 -5.15 2.57
CA SER A 58 9.28 -5.90 1.41
C SER A 58 10.68 -6.44 1.66
N GLN A 59 10.84 -7.76 1.59
CA GLN A 59 12.14 -8.42 1.66
C GLN A 59 13.01 -8.07 0.43
N PRO A 60 14.34 -8.23 0.52
CA PRO A 60 15.25 -8.06 -0.62
C PRO A 60 14.79 -8.84 -1.85
N HIS A 61 15.04 -8.29 -3.03
CA HIS A 61 14.80 -8.95 -4.32
C HIS A 61 13.34 -9.39 -4.54
N THR A 62 12.39 -8.58 -4.08
CA THR A 62 10.95 -8.82 -4.26
C THR A 62 10.33 -7.88 -5.28
N THR A 63 9.29 -8.35 -5.97
CA THR A 63 8.52 -7.57 -6.95
C THR A 63 7.07 -8.00 -6.86
N SER A 64 6.17 -7.03 -6.67
CA SER A 64 4.73 -7.31 -6.62
C SER A 64 4.18 -7.79 -7.95
N ALA A 65 2.97 -8.35 -7.94
CA ALA A 65 2.18 -8.47 -9.17
C ALA A 65 1.89 -7.06 -9.75
N ILE A 66 1.62 -7.01 -11.05
CA ILE A 66 1.12 -5.80 -11.70
C ILE A 66 -0.32 -5.59 -11.24
N HIS A 67 -0.63 -4.39 -10.73
CA HIS A 67 -1.95 -4.09 -10.19
C HIS A 67 -2.26 -2.59 -10.23
N HIS A 68 -3.50 -2.24 -9.96
CA HIS A 68 -3.92 -0.86 -9.68
C HIS A 68 -4.85 -0.81 -8.46
N HIS A 69 -5.10 0.40 -7.94
CA HIS A 69 -5.90 0.61 -6.72
C HIS A 69 -7.32 1.11 -7.01
N GLY A 70 -7.87 0.73 -8.17
CA GLY A 70 -9.15 1.26 -8.65
C GLY A 70 -9.17 2.80 -8.67
N ALA A 71 -10.22 3.38 -8.10
CA ALA A 71 -10.38 4.84 -8.01
C ALA A 71 -9.54 5.52 -6.91
N GLN A 72 -8.66 4.77 -6.21
CA GLN A 72 -7.87 5.33 -5.11
C GLN A 72 -6.56 5.92 -5.62
N ASP A 73 -6.34 7.21 -5.36
CA ASP A 73 -5.01 7.79 -5.34
C ASP A 73 -4.23 7.22 -4.16
N THR A 74 -2.95 6.94 -4.39
CA THR A 74 -2.06 6.33 -3.40
C THR A 74 -0.86 7.22 -3.15
N ILE A 75 -0.66 7.61 -1.91
CA ILE A 75 0.59 8.19 -1.43
C ILE A 75 1.45 7.07 -0.85
N VAL A 76 2.70 7.00 -1.30
CA VAL A 76 3.74 6.18 -0.69
C VAL A 76 4.71 7.12 0.02
N PHE A 77 4.95 6.87 1.30
CA PHE A 77 6.06 7.47 2.04
C PHE A 77 7.10 6.39 2.33
N ALA A 78 8.32 6.59 1.83
CA ALA A 78 9.42 5.67 2.03
C ALA A 78 9.95 5.81 3.46
N PHE A 79 9.45 4.96 4.36
CA PHE A 79 9.68 5.08 5.79
C PHE A 79 11.08 4.59 6.20
N ARG A 80 11.58 3.50 5.60
CA ARG A 80 12.88 2.92 5.92
C ARG A 80 13.42 2.05 4.78
N GLY A 81 14.75 2.02 4.63
CA GLY A 81 15.47 1.09 3.75
C GLY A 81 15.78 1.68 2.38
N HIS A 82 16.56 0.94 1.59
CA HIS A 82 17.09 1.38 0.30
C HIS A 82 16.86 0.34 -0.79
N GLY A 83 16.77 0.78 -2.05
CA GLY A 83 16.54 -0.09 -3.21
C GLY A 83 15.06 -0.31 -3.56
N GLY A 84 14.16 0.42 -2.90
CA GLY A 84 12.74 0.43 -3.22
C GLY A 84 12.43 1.29 -4.44
N ALA A 85 11.56 0.82 -5.33
CA ALA A 85 11.09 1.61 -6.45
C ALA A 85 9.64 1.28 -6.85
N ILE A 86 8.98 2.23 -7.50
CA ILE A 86 7.69 2.02 -8.16
C ILE A 86 7.96 1.90 -9.66
N VAL A 87 7.58 0.77 -10.23
CA VAL A 87 7.64 0.53 -11.68
C VAL A 87 6.24 0.76 -12.26
N SER A 88 6.13 1.51 -13.35
CA SER A 88 4.85 1.87 -13.98
C SER A 88 5.00 2.06 -15.49
N GLU A 89 3.91 2.45 -16.16
CA GLU A 89 3.90 2.73 -17.62
C GLU A 89 4.40 1.54 -18.44
N GLY A 90 3.78 0.37 -18.25
CA GLY A 90 4.18 -0.83 -19.00
C GLY A 90 5.53 -1.40 -18.59
N GLY A 91 6.12 -0.93 -17.49
CA GLY A 91 7.46 -1.30 -17.06
C GLY A 91 8.56 -0.34 -17.53
N GLU A 92 8.22 0.72 -18.27
CA GLU A 92 9.20 1.65 -18.82
C GLU A 92 9.66 2.71 -17.82
N GLN A 93 8.79 3.10 -16.89
CA GLN A 93 9.10 4.10 -15.87
C GLN A 93 9.41 3.46 -14.54
N LYS A 94 10.54 3.85 -13.96
CA LYS A 94 10.97 3.40 -12.64
C LYS A 94 11.34 4.59 -11.78
N GLN A 95 10.53 4.81 -10.74
CA GLN A 95 10.79 5.83 -9.73
C GLN A 95 11.43 5.17 -8.51
N ILE A 96 12.72 5.41 -8.31
CA ILE A 96 13.43 5.00 -7.09
C ILE A 96 13.00 5.91 -5.95
N LEU A 97 12.77 5.32 -4.77
CA LEU A 97 12.42 6.03 -3.54
C LEU A 97 13.48 5.75 -2.47
N GLU A 98 14.10 6.81 -1.98
CA GLU A 98 14.99 6.78 -0.83
C GLU A 98 14.21 7.07 0.46
N GLU A 99 14.80 6.76 1.61
CA GLU A 99 14.19 7.05 2.91
C GLU A 99 13.84 8.55 3.05
N GLY A 100 12.58 8.83 3.38
CA GLY A 100 12.03 10.19 3.47
C GLY A 100 11.32 10.69 2.21
N ASP A 101 11.39 9.97 1.10
CA ASP A 101 10.72 10.35 -0.14
C ASP A 101 9.20 10.10 -0.08
N PHE A 102 8.48 10.92 -0.84
CA PHE A 102 7.07 10.75 -1.13
C PHE A 102 6.86 10.46 -2.62
N ALA A 103 5.94 9.56 -2.92
CA ALA A 103 5.42 9.35 -4.27
C ALA A 103 3.90 9.39 -4.28
N LEU A 104 3.35 9.89 -5.39
CA LEU A 104 1.93 9.76 -5.72
C LEU A 104 1.79 8.75 -6.85
N ILE A 105 0.97 7.74 -6.64
CA ILE A 105 0.49 6.83 -7.68
C ILE A 105 -0.97 7.20 -7.92
N PRO A 106 -1.31 7.80 -9.07
CA PRO A 106 -2.68 8.20 -9.36
C PRO A 106 -3.64 7.02 -9.44
N ALA A 107 -4.92 7.26 -9.19
CA ALA A 107 -5.99 6.29 -9.42
C ALA A 107 -5.87 5.61 -10.80
N TRP A 108 -6.15 4.31 -10.83
CA TRP A 108 -6.03 3.44 -12.00
C TRP A 108 -4.64 3.27 -12.59
N ARG A 109 -3.60 3.92 -12.04
CA ARG A 109 -2.23 3.70 -12.49
C ARG A 109 -1.82 2.27 -12.18
N GLU A 110 -1.60 1.50 -13.22
CA GLU A 110 -0.94 0.20 -13.11
C GLU A 110 0.50 0.40 -12.61
N HIS A 111 0.91 -0.41 -11.66
CA HIS A 111 2.25 -0.34 -11.11
C HIS A 111 2.68 -1.66 -10.46
N GLN A 112 3.96 -1.74 -10.16
CA GLN A 112 4.55 -2.71 -9.25
C GLN A 112 5.36 -1.98 -8.18
N GLU A 113 5.30 -2.49 -6.95
CA GLU A 113 6.32 -2.17 -5.97
C GLU A 113 7.47 -3.17 -6.12
N VAL A 114 8.69 -2.66 -6.15
CA VAL A 114 9.91 -3.49 -6.21
C VAL A 114 10.84 -3.14 -5.07
N ASN A 115 11.53 -4.15 -4.55
CA ASN A 115 12.70 -4.01 -3.72
C ASN A 115 13.85 -4.75 -4.40
N GLU A 116 14.76 -4.01 -5.00
CA GLU A 116 15.98 -4.53 -5.63
C GLU A 116 17.22 -4.35 -4.73
N GLY A 117 17.02 -3.85 -3.52
CA GLY A 117 18.07 -3.69 -2.54
C GLY A 117 18.41 -5.02 -1.85
N GLU A 118 19.49 -4.98 -1.07
CA GLU A 118 19.96 -6.11 -0.27
C GLU A 118 19.31 -6.16 1.12
N GLY A 119 18.51 -5.15 1.47
CA GLY A 119 17.85 -5.01 2.77
C GLY A 119 16.34 -4.95 2.66
N GLU A 120 15.67 -5.03 3.80
CA GLU A 120 14.22 -4.81 3.88
C GLU A 120 13.89 -3.34 3.59
N VAL A 121 12.83 -3.13 2.80
CA VAL A 121 12.22 -1.81 2.56
C VAL A 121 10.87 -1.75 3.28
N VAL A 122 10.59 -0.63 3.96
CA VAL A 122 9.34 -0.40 4.68
C VAL A 122 8.70 0.90 4.20
N TRP A 123 7.45 0.83 3.75
CA TRP A 123 6.69 1.97 3.23
C TRP A 123 5.39 2.17 4.01
N CYS A 124 5.04 3.44 4.24
CA CYS A 124 3.70 3.83 4.67
C CYS A 124 2.89 4.19 3.42
N ILE A 125 1.78 3.49 3.21
CA ILE A 125 0.92 3.65 2.04
C ILE A 125 -0.43 4.21 2.51
N VAL A 126 -0.82 5.37 1.99
CA VAL A 126 -2.12 6.00 2.27
C VAL A 126 -2.92 6.06 0.99
N ARG A 127 -4.19 5.68 1.06
CA ARG A 127 -5.10 5.64 -0.09
C ARG A 127 -6.37 6.42 0.14
N SER A 128 -6.88 7.05 -0.91
CA SER A 128 -8.13 7.83 -0.91
C SER A 128 -8.76 7.84 -2.31
N PRO A 129 -10.09 7.76 -2.47
CA PRO A 129 -11.10 7.72 -1.41
C PRO A 129 -11.33 6.32 -0.84
N GLY A 130 -11.98 6.23 0.31
CA GLY A 130 -12.47 4.97 0.88
C GLY A 130 -11.67 4.47 2.09
N GLY A 131 -12.40 3.87 3.03
CA GLY A 131 -11.85 3.28 4.26
C GLY A 131 -11.18 1.93 4.11
N GLU A 132 -11.35 1.29 2.96
CA GLU A 132 -10.77 -0.01 2.64
C GLU A 132 -9.74 0.12 1.53
N ALA A 133 -8.65 -0.64 1.66
CA ALA A 133 -7.67 -0.78 0.62
C ALA A 133 -8.25 -1.57 -0.56
N VAL A 134 -8.20 -1.01 -1.76
CA VAL A 134 -8.55 -1.68 -3.01
C VAL A 134 -7.26 -2.10 -3.72
N VAL A 135 -7.18 -3.35 -4.17
CA VAL A 135 -6.11 -3.88 -5.02
C VAL A 135 -6.76 -4.73 -6.10
N VAL A 136 -6.45 -4.43 -7.36
CA VAL A 136 -6.92 -5.17 -8.53
C VAL A 136 -5.69 -5.70 -9.27
N ASN A 137 -5.46 -7.02 -9.18
CA ASN A 137 -4.34 -7.68 -9.84
C ASN A 137 -4.63 -7.88 -11.32
N LEU A 138 -3.63 -7.64 -12.16
CA LEU A 138 -3.70 -7.76 -13.62
C LEU A 138 -3.00 -9.05 -14.06
N GLU A 139 -3.74 -10.17 -14.09
CA GLU A 139 -3.20 -11.50 -14.40
C GLU A 139 -2.63 -11.60 -15.83
N GLY A 140 -3.15 -10.80 -16.77
CA GLY A 140 -2.65 -10.71 -18.14
C GLY A 140 -1.44 -9.79 -18.32
N GLY A 141 -0.96 -9.16 -17.24
CA GLY A 141 0.10 -8.16 -17.27
C GLY A 141 -0.40 -6.75 -17.58
N TRP A 142 0.53 -5.88 -17.98
CA TRP A 142 0.25 -4.47 -18.28
C TRP A 142 -0.85 -4.30 -19.33
N GLY A 143 -1.80 -3.39 -19.07
CA GLY A 143 -2.93 -3.09 -19.95
C GLY A 143 -4.01 -4.18 -20.01
N SER A 144 -3.92 -5.23 -19.18
CA SER A 144 -5.01 -6.20 -19.05
C SER A 144 -6.12 -5.68 -18.13
N SER A 145 -7.36 -6.13 -18.37
CA SER A 145 -8.55 -5.79 -17.59
C SER A 145 -9.05 -6.96 -16.74
#